data_AF-A0A1G4YUB0-F1
#
_entry.id   AF-A0A1G4YUB0-F1
#
_cell.length_a   1.000
_cell.length_b   1.000
_cell.length_c   1.000
_cell.angle_alpha   90.00
_cell.angle_beta   90.00
_cell.angle_gamma   90.00
#
_symmetry.space_group_name_H-M   'P 1'
#
loop_
_entity.id
_entity.type
_entity.pdbx_description
1 polymer ?
#
loop_
_entity_poly.entity_id
_entity_poly.type
_entity_poly.pdbx_seq_one_letter_code
_entity_poly.pdbx_strand_id
1 'polypeptide(L)'
;MDEVGVVRGQVCPQCGVEDAVPVVLGMPDAALAAAAERGLVVLAGCVVLDERGAFHCRGCSHEWGAAGDPTTDEQQLADLLGVRHRELAHAVGTGWRRLGSDLADVVWFASGEPPQVAVGVVPGMLTLAPVGAVDDPFAAWETGRSFTRDDVLCSPALLARTADDIARARRRSFRWCGRCRRPFAPEDFAGYRGTCASCAETDRRE
;
A
#
# COMPACT_ATOMS: atom_id res chain seq x y z
N MET A 1 -26.28 -0.66 -18.09
CA MET A 1 -25.61 -1.66 -18.93
C MET A 1 -24.21 -1.11 -19.13
N ASP A 2 -23.40 -1.31 -18.10
CA ASP A 2 -22.07 -0.71 -17.99
C ASP A 2 -21.15 -1.29 -19.07
N GLU A 3 -20.37 -0.41 -19.71
CA GLU A 3 -19.41 -0.76 -20.75
C GLU A 3 -18.41 -1.78 -20.22
N VAL A 4 -18.52 -3.04 -20.69
CA VAL A 4 -17.53 -4.08 -20.40
C VAL A 4 -16.27 -3.79 -21.22
N GLY A 5 -15.16 -3.49 -20.55
CA GLY A 5 -13.91 -3.11 -21.20
C GLY A 5 -12.90 -2.47 -20.26
N VAL A 6 -12.01 -1.64 -20.81
CA VAL A 6 -11.00 -0.93 -20.03
C VAL A 6 -11.69 0.01 -19.04
N VAL A 7 -11.41 -0.20 -17.76
CA VAL A 7 -11.95 0.63 -16.67
C VAL A 7 -11.17 1.93 -16.61
N ARG A 8 -11.80 3.02 -17.07
CA ARG A 8 -11.18 4.36 -17.03
C ARG A 8 -10.86 4.76 -15.59
N GLY A 9 -9.70 5.37 -15.41
CA GLY A 9 -9.15 5.74 -14.10
C GLY A 9 -8.37 4.62 -13.42
N GLN A 10 -8.45 3.36 -13.88
CA GLN A 10 -7.69 2.25 -13.32
C GLN A 10 -6.38 2.05 -14.10
N VAL A 11 -5.30 2.59 -13.54
CA VAL A 11 -3.96 2.44 -14.07
C VAL A 11 -3.30 1.23 -13.41
N CYS A 12 -2.68 0.35 -14.21
CA CYS A 12 -1.97 -0.78 -13.65
C CYS A 12 -0.80 -0.31 -12.77
N PRO A 13 -0.72 -0.72 -11.51
CA PRO A 13 0.36 -0.31 -10.60
C PRO A 13 1.72 -0.86 -11.03
N GLN A 14 1.75 -1.97 -11.77
CA GLN A 14 2.99 -2.63 -12.18
C GLN A 14 3.61 -2.02 -13.44
N CYS A 15 2.79 -1.61 -14.43
CA CYS A 15 3.29 -1.12 -15.71
C CYS A 15 2.89 0.33 -16.05
N GLY A 16 2.02 0.95 -15.25
CA GLY A 16 1.61 2.35 -15.43
C GLY A 16 0.68 2.60 -16.62
N VAL A 17 0.19 1.55 -17.29
CA VAL A 17 -0.73 1.64 -18.43
C VAL A 17 -2.18 1.56 -17.94
N GLU A 18 -3.05 2.44 -18.45
CA GLU A 18 -4.49 2.42 -18.24
C GLU A 18 -5.14 1.38 -19.16
N ASP A 19 -4.97 0.11 -18.80
CA ASP A 19 -5.44 -1.04 -19.56
C ASP A 19 -5.98 -2.15 -18.65
N ALA A 20 -6.65 -1.72 -17.58
CA ALA A 20 -7.28 -2.56 -16.58
C ALA A 20 -8.65 -3.05 -17.07
N VAL A 21 -8.91 -4.35 -16.98
CA VAL A 21 -10.23 -4.95 -17.20
C VAL A 21 -10.73 -5.58 -15.90
N PRO A 22 -12.07 -5.64 -15.69
CA PRO A 22 -12.61 -6.24 -14.48
C PRO A 22 -12.33 -7.74 -14.43
N VAL A 23 -12.16 -8.25 -13.21
CA VAL A 23 -12.16 -9.68 -12.91
C VAL A 23 -13.54 -10.03 -12.35
N VAL A 24 -14.28 -10.87 -13.06
CA VAL A 24 -15.64 -11.26 -12.67
C VAL A 24 -15.66 -12.68 -12.13
N LEU A 25 -16.26 -12.83 -10.95
CA LEU A 25 -16.50 -14.09 -10.28
C LEU A 25 -17.90 -14.61 -10.60
N GLY A 26 -18.04 -15.93 -10.67
CA GLY A 26 -19.31 -16.61 -10.87
C GLY A 26 -19.48 -17.21 -12.26
N MET A 27 -20.69 -17.71 -12.51
CA MET A 27 -21.04 -18.32 -13.79
C MET A 27 -21.34 -17.23 -14.82
N PRO A 28 -20.61 -17.18 -15.96
CA PRO A 28 -20.85 -16.17 -16.97
C PRO A 28 -22.16 -16.43 -17.72
N ASP A 29 -22.89 -15.38 -18.05
CA ASP A 29 -23.87 -15.44 -19.13
C ASP A 29 -23.17 -15.35 -20.50
N ALA A 30 -23.95 -15.51 -21.58
CA ALA A 30 -23.39 -15.50 -22.94
C ALA A 30 -22.70 -14.17 -23.31
N ALA A 31 -23.19 -13.04 -22.77
CA ALA A 31 -22.62 -11.73 -23.05
C ALA A 31 -21.26 -11.58 -22.36
N LEU A 32 -21.15 -12.03 -21.11
CA LEU A 32 -19.92 -12.00 -20.33
C LEU A 32 -18.88 -12.98 -20.87
N ALA A 33 -19.30 -14.17 -21.32
CA ALA A 33 -18.42 -15.14 -21.99
C ALA A 33 -17.81 -14.53 -23.28
N ALA A 34 -18.65 -13.92 -24.13
CA ALA A 34 -18.18 -13.27 -25.35
C ALA A 34 -17.28 -12.06 -25.06
N ALA A 35 -17.51 -11.33 -23.95
CA ALA A 35 -16.63 -10.25 -23.53
C ALA A 35 -15.26 -10.77 -23.05
N ALA A 36 -15.22 -11.93 -22.38
CA ALA A 36 -13.98 -12.57 -21.95
C ALA A 36 -13.13 -13.03 -23.14
N GLU A 37 -13.76 -13.61 -24.17
CA GLU A 37 -13.09 -13.98 -25.43
C GLU A 37 -12.46 -12.77 -26.13
N ARG A 38 -13.08 -11.60 -26.02
CA ARG A 38 -12.53 -10.33 -26.53
C ARG A 38 -11.49 -9.69 -25.59
N GLY A 39 -11.18 -10.32 -24.45
CA GLY A 39 -10.27 -9.80 -23.45
C GLY A 39 -10.76 -8.51 -22.79
N LEU A 40 -12.08 -8.30 -22.71
CA LEU A 40 -12.69 -7.12 -22.07
C LEU A 40 -13.01 -7.36 -20.58
N VAL A 41 -12.87 -8.59 -20.12
CA VAL A 41 -13.09 -9.06 -18.73
C VAL A 41 -12.28 -10.35 -18.53
N VAL A 42 -11.84 -10.62 -17.30
CA VAL A 42 -11.26 -11.91 -16.91
C VAL A 42 -12.28 -12.69 -16.09
N LEU A 43 -12.55 -13.93 -16.47
CA LEU A 43 -13.44 -14.82 -15.71
C LEU A 43 -12.62 -15.57 -14.66
N ALA A 44 -12.93 -15.30 -13.40
CA ALA A 44 -12.25 -15.91 -12.26
C ALA A 44 -12.82 -17.27 -11.84
N GLY A 45 -13.78 -17.82 -12.59
CA GLY A 45 -14.46 -19.05 -12.20
C GLY A 45 -15.41 -18.82 -11.01
N CYS A 46 -15.90 -19.92 -10.44
CA CYS A 46 -17.04 -19.88 -9.50
C CYS A 46 -16.64 -19.81 -8.01
N VAL A 47 -15.36 -19.97 -7.68
CA VAL A 47 -14.90 -19.96 -6.29
C VAL A 47 -14.42 -18.57 -5.91
N VAL A 48 -15.11 -17.96 -4.95
CA VAL A 48 -14.70 -16.68 -4.35
C VAL A 48 -13.54 -16.98 -3.40
N LEU A 49 -12.34 -16.50 -3.75
CA LEU A 49 -11.19 -16.46 -2.86
C LEU A 49 -10.93 -14.99 -2.54
N ASP A 50 -10.81 -14.64 -1.26
CA ASP A 50 -10.60 -13.26 -0.79
C ASP A 50 -9.31 -12.62 -1.33
N GLU A 51 -8.38 -13.43 -1.83
CA GLU A 51 -7.07 -13.01 -2.35
C GLU A 51 -7.12 -12.55 -3.82
N ARG A 52 -8.26 -12.67 -4.50
CA ARG A 52 -8.33 -12.39 -5.93
C ARG A 52 -8.58 -10.92 -6.23
N GLY A 53 -7.77 -10.36 -7.13
CA GLY A 53 -7.90 -8.97 -7.57
C GLY A 53 -9.23 -8.71 -8.27
N ALA A 54 -9.80 -7.52 -8.05
CA ALA A 54 -10.96 -7.01 -8.78
C ALA A 54 -10.63 -6.59 -10.23
N PHE A 55 -9.34 -6.37 -10.53
CA PHE A 55 -8.85 -5.88 -11.81
C PHE A 55 -7.69 -6.71 -12.33
N HIS A 56 -7.56 -6.76 -13.65
CA HIS A 56 -6.47 -7.42 -14.38
C HIS A 56 -5.93 -6.50 -15.47
N CYS A 57 -4.61 -6.34 -15.57
CA CYS A 57 -3.99 -5.54 -16.63
C CYS A 57 -3.74 -6.41 -17.86
N ARG A 58 -4.29 -6.03 -19.01
CA ARG A 58 -4.06 -6.79 -20.26
C ARG A 58 -2.62 -6.69 -20.77
N GLY A 59 -1.92 -5.61 -20.43
CA GLY A 59 -0.55 -5.35 -20.88
C GLY A 59 0.53 -6.14 -20.13
N CYS A 60 0.36 -6.38 -18.82
CA CYS A 60 1.38 -7.05 -18.00
C CYS A 60 0.84 -8.20 -17.12
N SER A 61 -0.44 -8.50 -17.23
CA SER A 61 -1.15 -9.58 -16.51
C SER A 61 -1.14 -9.47 -14.99
N HIS A 62 -0.80 -8.30 -14.44
CA HIS A 62 -0.91 -8.02 -13.02
C HIS A 62 -2.39 -7.96 -12.59
N GLU A 63 -2.74 -8.60 -11.49
CA GLU A 63 -4.06 -8.51 -10.86
C GLU A 63 -3.99 -7.69 -9.58
N TRP A 64 -5.00 -6.86 -9.32
CA TRP A 64 -5.07 -6.02 -8.12
C TRP A 64 -6.51 -5.69 -7.71
N GLY A 65 -6.69 -5.05 -6.55
CA GLY A 65 -7.98 -4.69 -5.98
C GLY A 65 -8.65 -5.79 -5.14
N ALA A 66 -7.88 -6.76 -4.64
CA ALA A 66 -8.38 -7.75 -3.69
C ALA A 66 -8.70 -7.10 -2.32
N ALA A 67 -9.48 -7.77 -1.47
CA ALA A 67 -9.70 -7.30 -0.11
C ALA A 67 -8.37 -7.33 0.66
N GLY A 68 -7.86 -6.15 1.06
CA GLY A 68 -6.53 -6.00 1.66
C GLY A 68 -5.39 -5.77 0.68
N ASP A 69 -5.69 -5.57 -0.61
CA ASP A 69 -4.72 -5.15 -1.61
C ASP A 69 -4.28 -3.69 -1.39
N PRO A 70 -2.97 -3.41 -1.30
CA PRO A 70 -2.44 -2.06 -1.20
C PRO A 70 -2.98 -1.09 -2.26
N THR A 71 -3.33 -1.56 -3.46
CA THR A 71 -3.87 -0.67 -4.51
C THR A 71 -5.20 -0.04 -4.15
N THR A 72 -6.05 -0.71 -3.37
CA THR A 72 -7.31 -0.12 -2.88
C THR A 72 -7.04 1.02 -1.91
N ASP A 73 -6.10 0.80 -0.99
CA ASP A 73 -5.66 1.80 -0.03
C ASP A 73 -4.89 2.95 -0.72
N GLU A 74 -4.11 2.66 -1.76
CA GLU A 74 -3.45 3.66 -2.60
C GLU A 74 -4.44 4.53 -3.37
N GLN A 75 -5.51 3.95 -3.91
CA GLN A 75 -6.54 4.72 -4.58
C GLN A 75 -7.24 5.64 -3.59
N GLN A 76 -7.57 5.14 -2.40
CA GLN A 76 -8.12 5.98 -1.33
C GLN A 76 -7.16 7.12 -0.94
N LEU A 77 -5.86 6.82 -0.81
CA LEU A 77 -4.82 7.80 -0.55
C LEU A 77 -4.76 8.87 -1.65
N ALA A 78 -4.82 8.48 -2.92
CA ALA A 78 -4.83 9.39 -4.06
C ALA A 78 -6.06 10.31 -4.04
N ASP A 79 -7.23 9.74 -3.75
CA ASP A 79 -8.51 10.47 -3.67
C ASP A 79 -8.49 11.51 -2.54
N LEU A 80 -7.97 11.15 -1.35
CA LEU A 80 -7.82 12.07 -0.22
C LEU A 80 -6.88 13.24 -0.53
N LEU A 81 -5.86 13.01 -1.37
CA LEU A 81 -4.93 14.04 -1.82
C LEU A 81 -5.44 14.85 -3.02
N GLY A 82 -6.54 14.43 -3.64
CA GLY A 82 -7.07 15.03 -4.86
C GLY A 82 -6.08 14.93 -6.03
N VAL A 83 -5.31 13.86 -6.11
CA VAL A 83 -4.38 13.54 -7.20
C VAL A 83 -4.78 12.22 -7.86
N ARG A 84 -4.25 11.94 -9.06
CA ARG A 84 -4.47 10.65 -9.71
C ARG A 84 -3.56 9.59 -9.07
N HIS A 85 -4.01 8.34 -9.02
CA HIS A 85 -3.20 7.20 -8.54
C HIS A 85 -1.80 7.16 -9.15
N ARG A 86 -1.68 7.38 -10.47
CA ARG A 86 -0.38 7.43 -11.16
C ARG A 86 0.57 8.52 -10.64
N GLU A 87 0.03 9.66 -10.22
CA GLU A 87 0.81 10.79 -9.70
C GLU A 87 1.30 10.46 -8.29
N LEU A 88 0.45 9.84 -7.47
CA LEU A 88 0.82 9.29 -6.17
C LEU A 88 1.91 8.23 -6.31
N ALA A 89 1.70 7.20 -7.13
CA ALA A 89 2.66 6.12 -7.35
C ALA A 89 4.00 6.64 -7.88
N HIS A 90 3.99 7.67 -8.73
CA HIS A 90 5.21 8.32 -9.19
C HIS A 90 5.94 9.10 -8.09
N ALA A 91 5.20 9.72 -7.16
CA ALA A 91 5.77 10.57 -6.11
C ALA A 91 6.29 9.78 -4.90
N VAL A 92 5.57 8.75 -4.47
CA VAL A 92 5.84 8.03 -3.21
C VAL A 92 5.92 6.51 -3.36
N GLY A 93 5.80 5.99 -4.58
CA GLY A 93 5.81 4.55 -4.84
C GLY A 93 4.48 3.87 -4.47
N THR A 94 4.51 2.54 -4.46
CA THR A 94 3.37 1.67 -4.17
C THR A 94 3.58 0.87 -2.88
N GLY A 95 2.63 0.00 -2.54
CA GLY A 95 2.61 -0.83 -1.33
C GLY A 95 2.02 -0.13 -0.11
N TRP A 96 1.23 0.92 -0.29
CA TRP A 96 0.61 1.64 0.83
C TRP A 96 -0.60 0.89 1.37
N ARG A 97 -0.64 0.67 2.68
CA ARG A 97 -1.76 0.02 3.38
C ARG A 97 -2.30 0.93 4.46
N ARG A 98 -3.61 1.02 4.59
CA ARG A 98 -4.28 1.87 5.58
C ARG A 98 -4.07 1.30 6.99
N LEU A 99 -3.63 2.14 7.92
CA LEU A 99 -3.46 1.77 9.33
C LEU A 99 -4.70 2.10 10.17
N GLY A 100 -5.45 3.14 9.79
CA GLY A 100 -6.61 3.64 10.52
C GLY A 100 -6.72 5.16 10.46
N SER A 101 -7.60 5.73 11.29
CA SER A 101 -7.68 7.17 11.56
C SER A 101 -7.53 7.40 13.06
N ASP A 102 -6.68 8.34 13.45
CA ASP A 102 -6.41 8.70 14.85
C ASP A 102 -7.09 10.02 15.25
N LEU A 103 -6.75 10.51 16.45
CA LEU A 103 -7.24 11.72 17.12
C LEU A 103 -6.80 13.03 16.41
N ALA A 104 -7.07 13.20 15.11
CA ALA A 104 -6.79 14.47 14.42
C ALA A 104 -7.47 14.63 13.03
N ASP A 105 -8.44 13.78 12.67
CA ASP A 105 -8.97 13.68 11.30
C ASP A 105 -7.88 13.34 10.25
N VAL A 106 -6.76 12.78 10.70
CA VAL A 106 -5.67 12.31 9.83
C VAL A 106 -5.95 10.86 9.45
N VAL A 107 -5.84 10.54 8.17
CA VAL A 107 -5.88 9.16 7.68
C VAL A 107 -4.45 8.69 7.44
N TRP A 108 -4.05 7.61 8.13
CA TRP A 108 -2.70 7.07 8.06
C TRP A 108 -2.62 5.85 7.15
N PHE A 109 -1.56 5.81 6.33
CA PHE A 109 -1.17 4.68 5.50
C PHE A 109 0.30 4.35 5.74
N ALA A 110 0.74 3.12 5.52
CA ALA A 110 2.14 2.73 5.63
C ALA A 110 2.58 1.80 4.51
N SER A 111 3.88 1.86 4.18
CA SER A 111 4.53 1.01 3.19
C SER A 111 5.82 0.39 3.73
N GLY A 112 6.18 -0.76 3.15
CA GLY A 112 7.34 -1.58 3.50
C GLY A 112 6.99 -2.88 4.25
N GLU A 113 7.87 -3.87 4.16
CA GLU A 113 7.79 -5.12 4.92
C GLU A 113 9.10 -5.35 5.71
N PRO A 114 9.12 -5.08 7.03
CA PRO A 114 8.00 -4.61 7.86
C PRO A 114 7.67 -3.14 7.54
N PRO A 115 6.50 -2.60 7.93
CA PRO A 115 6.16 -1.21 7.66
C PRO A 115 7.26 -0.25 8.13
N GLN A 116 7.74 0.62 7.24
CA GLN A 116 8.88 1.52 7.49
C GLN A 116 8.46 2.98 7.50
N VAL A 117 7.69 3.36 6.49
CA VAL A 117 7.27 4.74 6.22
C VAL A 117 5.77 4.80 6.36
N ALA A 118 5.28 5.87 6.98
CA ALA A 118 3.89 6.22 7.02
C ALA A 118 3.63 7.52 6.26
N VAL A 119 2.43 7.65 5.71
CA VAL A 119 1.88 8.90 5.18
C VAL A 119 0.58 9.20 5.88
N GLY A 120 0.52 10.35 6.52
CA GLY A 120 -0.70 10.89 7.14
C GLY A 120 -1.29 11.92 6.20
N VAL A 121 -2.59 11.82 5.93
CA VAL A 121 -3.28 12.74 5.01
C VAL A 121 -4.38 13.49 5.71
N VAL A 122 -4.36 14.80 5.51
CA VAL A 122 -5.43 15.73 5.82
C VAL A 122 -5.78 16.51 4.54
N PRO A 123 -6.94 17.18 4.46
CA PRO A 123 -7.30 17.94 3.27
C PRO A 123 -6.20 18.93 2.84
N GLY A 124 -5.64 18.71 1.64
CA GLY A 124 -4.63 19.58 1.02
C GLY A 124 -3.18 19.38 1.48
N MET A 125 -2.93 18.48 2.43
CA MET A 125 -1.58 18.24 2.98
C MET A 125 -1.36 16.76 3.29
N LEU A 126 -0.13 16.30 3.05
CA LEU A 126 0.33 14.98 3.48
C LEU A 126 1.59 15.12 4.32
N THR A 127 1.80 14.21 5.26
CA THR A 127 3.01 14.15 6.09
C THR A 127 3.63 12.77 5.97
N LEU A 128 4.86 12.70 5.46
CA LEU A 128 5.68 11.49 5.50
C LEU A 128 6.35 11.40 6.87
N ALA A 129 6.19 10.30 7.58
CA ALA A 129 6.75 10.08 8.91
C ALA A 129 7.24 8.64 9.09
N PRO A 130 8.10 8.36 10.09
CA PRO A 130 8.37 6.99 10.50
C PRO A 130 7.09 6.31 10.99
N VAL A 131 6.90 5.02 10.67
CA VAL A 131 5.65 4.31 11.07
C VAL A 131 5.41 4.27 12.58
N GLY A 132 6.45 4.46 13.41
CA GLY A 132 6.29 4.45 14.88
C GLY A 132 5.80 5.78 15.45
N ALA A 133 5.66 6.80 14.61
CA ALA A 133 5.15 8.11 15.01
C ALA A 133 3.65 8.28 14.70
N VAL A 134 3.01 7.29 14.05
CA VAL A 134 1.60 7.39 13.61
C VAL A 134 0.60 7.50 14.75
N ASP A 135 0.94 7.03 15.95
CA ASP A 135 0.07 7.11 17.12
C ASP A 135 0.19 8.45 17.88
N ASP A 136 1.14 9.30 17.48
CA ASP A 136 1.41 10.62 18.08
C ASP A 136 1.56 11.68 16.98
N PRO A 137 0.50 12.47 16.70
CA PRO A 137 0.53 13.51 15.67
C PRO A 137 1.68 14.52 15.85
N PHE A 138 2.08 14.81 17.08
CA PHE A 138 3.18 15.73 17.36
C PHE A 138 4.52 15.10 16.99
N ALA A 139 4.76 13.85 17.40
CA ALA A 139 5.96 13.12 16.99
C ALA A 139 6.03 12.94 15.47
N ALA A 140 4.91 12.71 14.80
CA ALA A 140 4.85 12.60 13.35
C ALA A 140 5.22 13.92 12.64
N TRP A 141 4.83 15.06 13.21
CA TRP A 141 5.22 16.37 12.68
C TRP A 141 6.70 16.72 12.96
N GLU A 142 7.23 16.36 14.13
CA GLU A 142 8.64 16.62 14.46
C GLU A 142 9.62 15.72 13.70
N THR A 143 9.28 14.44 13.55
CA THR A 143 10.17 13.43 12.92
C THR A 143 9.89 13.22 11.44
N GLY A 144 8.73 13.69 10.97
CA GLY A 144 8.30 13.62 9.59
C GLY A 144 8.51 14.91 8.82
N ARG A 145 7.88 14.98 7.66
CA ARG A 145 7.89 16.16 6.79
C ARG A 145 6.58 16.27 6.03
N SER A 146 6.01 17.47 6.05
CA SER A 146 4.76 17.77 5.35
C SER A 146 4.98 18.30 3.94
N PHE A 147 4.04 17.98 3.06
CA PHE A 147 4.00 18.35 1.66
C PHE A 147 2.58 18.78 1.29
N THR A 148 2.50 19.75 0.40
CA THR A 148 1.24 20.17 -0.20
C THR A 148 0.89 19.28 -1.40
N ARG A 149 -0.34 19.40 -1.90
CA ARG A 149 -0.72 18.81 -3.19
C ARG A 149 0.20 19.24 -4.33
N ASP A 150 0.61 20.50 -4.37
CA ASP A 150 1.49 21.01 -5.42
C ASP A 150 2.89 20.39 -5.34
N ASP A 151 3.38 20.05 -4.15
CA ASP A 151 4.64 19.33 -4.00
C ASP A 151 4.56 17.91 -4.57
N VAL A 152 3.43 17.21 -4.41
CA VAL A 152 3.20 15.89 -5.03
C VAL A 152 3.29 15.97 -6.55
N LEU A 153 2.66 16.99 -7.12
CA LEU A 153 2.54 17.16 -8.58
C LEU A 153 3.82 17.72 -9.22
N CYS A 154 4.46 18.68 -8.57
CA CYS A 154 5.56 19.46 -9.14
C CYS A 154 6.94 19.01 -8.64
N SER A 155 7.00 18.37 -7.47
CA SER A 155 8.25 17.97 -6.81
C SER A 155 8.26 16.49 -6.35
N PRO A 156 7.82 15.51 -7.17
CA PRO A 156 7.73 14.11 -6.76
C PRO A 156 9.08 13.53 -6.28
N ALA A 157 10.19 13.98 -6.86
CA ALA A 157 11.53 13.56 -6.47
C ALA A 157 11.90 13.93 -5.02
N LEU A 158 11.30 14.99 -4.46
CA LEU A 158 11.53 15.40 -3.08
C LEU A 158 10.79 14.48 -2.10
N LEU A 159 9.57 14.08 -2.43
CA LEU A 159 8.77 13.13 -1.65
C LEU A 159 9.47 11.77 -1.62
N ALA A 160 9.86 11.26 -2.79
CA ALA A 160 10.59 9.99 -2.91
C ALA A 160 11.87 9.96 -2.06
N ARG A 161 12.70 11.01 -2.13
CA ARG A 161 13.92 11.12 -1.30
C ARG A 161 13.61 11.12 0.19
N THR A 162 12.55 11.82 0.60
CA THR A 162 12.16 11.90 2.02
C THR A 162 11.67 10.54 2.52
N ALA A 163 10.85 9.83 1.73
CA ALA A 163 10.41 8.48 2.04
C ALA A 163 11.61 7.51 2.13
N ASP A 164 12.56 7.61 1.19
CA ASP A 164 13.79 6.81 1.19
C ASP A 164 14.66 7.07 2.43
N ASP A 165 14.81 8.33 2.85
CA ASP A 165 15.60 8.68 4.03
C ASP A 165 14.97 8.12 5.31
N ILE A 166 13.63 8.24 5.46
CA ILE A 166 12.88 7.64 6.57
C ILE A 166 13.04 6.11 6.57
N ALA A 167 12.82 5.47 5.42
CA ALA A 167 12.95 4.02 5.27
C ALA A 167 14.37 3.55 5.59
N ARG A 168 15.40 4.26 5.11
CA ARG A 168 16.81 3.91 5.32
C ARG A 168 17.23 4.05 6.78
N ALA A 169 16.76 5.09 7.47
CA ALA A 169 17.01 5.25 8.91
C ALA A 169 16.44 4.06 9.67
N ARG A 170 15.20 3.69 9.37
CA ARG A 170 14.47 2.58 10.00
C ARG A 170 15.07 1.20 9.69
N ARG A 171 15.47 0.90 8.44
CA ARG A 171 16.15 -0.35 8.07
C ARG A 171 17.41 -0.62 8.91
N ARG A 172 18.11 0.43 9.37
CA ARG A 172 19.28 0.32 10.25
C ARG A 172 18.92 0.05 11.70
N SER A 173 17.69 0.37 12.09
CA SER A 173 17.14 0.13 13.42
C SER A 173 16.62 -1.30 13.55
N PHE A 174 16.10 -1.95 12.50
CA PHE A 174 15.57 -3.30 12.66
C PHE A 174 16.64 -4.35 12.98
N ARG A 175 16.26 -5.31 13.83
CA ARG A 175 17.03 -6.51 14.16
C ARG A 175 16.35 -7.72 13.55
N TRP A 176 17.15 -8.68 13.09
CA TRP A 176 16.65 -9.93 12.54
C TRP A 176 16.58 -11.01 13.61
N CYS A 177 15.38 -11.55 13.88
CA CYS A 177 15.25 -12.68 14.79
C CYS A 177 15.65 -13.98 14.10
N GLY A 178 16.66 -14.68 14.62
CA GLY A 178 17.10 -15.96 14.07
C GLY A 178 16.06 -17.09 14.20
N ARG A 179 15.16 -17.01 15.19
CA ARG A 179 14.17 -18.07 15.50
C ARG A 179 12.94 -18.01 14.59
N CYS A 180 12.23 -16.88 14.57
CA CYS A 180 11.05 -16.71 13.72
C CYS A 180 11.37 -16.13 12.34
N ARG A 181 12.64 -15.74 12.08
CA ARG A 181 13.12 -15.21 10.79
C ARG A 181 12.31 -14.00 10.31
N ARG A 182 11.94 -13.13 11.24
CA ARG A 182 11.26 -11.87 10.96
C ARG A 182 12.09 -10.68 11.47
N PRO A 183 11.96 -9.51 10.84
CA PRO A 183 12.53 -8.26 11.31
C PRO A 183 11.69 -7.66 12.46
N PHE A 184 12.35 -7.08 13.48
CA PHE A 184 11.74 -6.46 14.66
C PHE A 184 12.43 -5.15 15.03
N ALA A 185 11.71 -4.22 15.65
CA ALA A 185 12.32 -3.00 16.19
C ALA A 185 13.36 -3.35 17.29
N PRO A 186 14.38 -2.50 17.54
CA PRO A 186 15.34 -2.73 18.62
C PRO A 186 14.71 -3.00 19.99
N GLU A 187 13.65 -2.25 20.31
CA GLU A 187 12.91 -2.31 21.57
C GLU A 187 12.13 -3.61 21.74
N ASP A 188 11.67 -4.21 20.64
CA ASP A 188 11.00 -5.52 20.61
C ASP A 188 11.99 -6.69 20.58
N PHE A 189 13.28 -6.41 20.70
CA PHE A 189 14.33 -7.39 20.65
C PHE A 189 14.83 -7.75 22.05
N ALA A 190 14.87 -9.04 22.38
CA ALA A 190 15.25 -9.51 23.70
C ALA A 190 16.76 -9.47 23.91
N GLY A 191 17.27 -8.30 24.32
CA GLY A 191 18.68 -8.11 24.67
C GLY A 191 19.65 -8.53 23.55
N TYR A 192 20.83 -9.02 23.94
CA TYR A 192 21.93 -9.35 23.01
C TYR A 192 21.79 -10.72 22.32
N ARG A 193 20.70 -11.47 22.55
CA ARG A 193 20.60 -12.90 22.17
C ARG A 193 20.15 -13.17 20.73
N GLY A 194 19.97 -12.15 19.89
CA GLY A 194 19.61 -12.40 18.48
C GLY A 194 18.16 -12.86 18.28
N THR A 195 17.29 -12.71 19.29
CA THR A 195 15.87 -13.14 19.24
C THR A 195 14.90 -12.04 19.68
N CYS A 196 13.68 -12.03 19.12
CA CYS A 196 12.65 -11.08 19.53
C CYS A 196 12.05 -11.41 20.91
N ALA A 197 11.39 -10.44 21.53
CA ALA A 197 10.77 -10.56 22.85
C ALA A 197 9.84 -11.77 22.95
N SER A 198 8.92 -11.96 21.99
CA SER A 198 7.97 -13.08 22.00
C SER A 198 8.67 -14.46 21.91
N CYS A 199 9.69 -14.57 21.05
CA CYS A 199 10.48 -15.80 20.95
C CYS A 199 11.29 -16.07 22.24
N ALA A 200 11.81 -15.03 22.88
CA ALA A 200 12.56 -15.16 24.11
C ALA A 200 11.68 -15.50 25.33
N GLU A 201 10.43 -15.06 25.36
CA GLU A 201 9.46 -15.44 26.40
C GLU A 201 9.03 -16.90 26.28
N THR A 202 8.90 -17.40 25.05
CA THR A 202 8.59 -18.81 24.79
C THR A 202 9.70 -19.73 25.30
N ASP A 203 10.97 -19.36 25.07
CA ASP A 203 12.14 -20.11 25.58
C ASP A 203 12.25 -20.16 27.11
N ARG A 204 11.61 -19.25 27.86
CA ARG A 204 11.66 -19.26 29.34
C ARG A 204 10.61 -20.17 29.99
N ARG A 205 9.65 -20.65 29.20
CA ARG A 205 8.54 -21.49 29.67
C ARG A 205 8.78 -22.98 29.41
N GLU A 206 9.83 -23.32 28.67
CA GLU A 206 10.36 -24.67 28.43
C GLU A 206 11.51 -24.97 29.41
#